data_AF-A0A957LJZ7-F1
#
_entry.id   AF-A0A957LJZ7-F1
#
_cell.length_a   1.000
_cell.length_b   1.000
_cell.length_c   1.000
_cell.angle_alpha   90.00
_cell.angle_beta   90.00
_cell.angle_gamma   90.00
#
_symmetry.space_group_name_H-M   'P 1'
#
loop_
_entity.id
_entity.type
_entity.pdbx_description
1 polymer ?
#
loop_
_entity_poly.entity_id
_entity_poly.type
_entity_poly.pdbx_seq_one_letter_code
_entity_poly.pdbx_strand_id
1 'polypeptide(L)'
;MKRFMMVLLFVVVLAGAGYAAYAMGYLPAELTSVIAAPAEQDTKAEAEVAPVEEVLPRVLADAKVVPVLRSDLAMAASGLVQEVMVKEGDRVEAGDLLVKLDDAQQRVAVAQAQANLARAQANLDKIKAGARVENIAVAQAAVEAAQANYDKLVNAAAPGNVASAQAAVSKAQAEYSRVVQGPSEETIISARANLESAKAQLDQARSAYNRIRDLSDAGMRPESLAMQQATIAYEAAQARYDDVMNGATAADIASAGASVRQAQVQLETVQNSMPSDMAVAEASVNQAKAQLDELMAGARSEDIAAAEADVAAATAALQQALVGLRNTELRAPFTGVVATLNAAVGEQVSPGAPVAQLADVTAWEIETSDLTELDVVGVTEGAKVELTFDALPDLTLGGTVSRIRPIGQDNRGDTVYTVVVVPGSQDNRLLWNMTAVVDFGVK
;
A
#
# COMPACT_ATOMS: atom_id res chain seq x y z
N MET A 1 -5.70 30.71 -35.73
CA MET A 1 -6.33 31.83 -34.99
C MET A 1 -6.35 33.18 -35.72
N LYS A 2 -5.39 33.55 -36.59
CA LYS A 2 -5.41 34.85 -37.29
C LYS A 2 -6.49 35.05 -38.38
N ARG A 3 -7.03 33.97 -38.96
CA ARG A 3 -8.05 34.06 -40.03
C ARG A 3 -9.48 34.23 -39.52
N PHE A 4 -9.79 33.76 -38.31
CA PHE A 4 -11.12 33.89 -37.71
C PHE A 4 -11.38 35.31 -37.18
N MET A 5 -10.33 35.97 -36.68
CA MET A 5 -10.42 37.34 -36.16
C MET A 5 -10.64 38.40 -37.26
N MET A 6 -10.24 38.11 -38.51
CA MET A 6 -10.42 39.03 -39.63
C MET A 6 -11.86 39.02 -40.20
N VAL A 7 -12.54 37.88 -40.14
CA VAL A 7 -13.95 37.74 -40.56
C VAL A 7 -14.88 38.40 -39.55
N LEU A 8 -14.61 38.25 -38.25
CA LEU A 8 -15.39 38.89 -37.20
C LEU A 8 -15.30 40.44 -37.28
N LEU A 9 -14.12 40.96 -37.62
CA LEU A 9 -13.91 42.41 -37.76
C LEU A 9 -14.61 42.97 -39.02
N PHE A 10 -14.78 42.18 -40.07
CA PHE A 10 -15.50 42.59 -41.28
C PHE A 10 -17.02 42.66 -41.07
N VAL A 11 -17.58 41.74 -40.27
CA VAL A 11 -19.02 41.72 -39.95
C VAL A 11 -19.40 42.88 -39.01
N VAL A 12 -18.54 43.25 -38.07
CA VAL A 12 -18.78 44.39 -37.17
C VAL A 12 -18.71 45.74 -37.90
N VAL A 13 -17.85 45.87 -38.93
CA VAL A 13 -17.78 47.08 -39.77
C VAL A 13 -19.01 47.21 -40.68
N LEU A 14 -19.55 46.11 -41.20
CA LEU A 14 -20.77 46.13 -42.03
C LEU A 14 -22.04 46.45 -41.20
N ALA A 15 -22.13 45.95 -39.98
CA ALA A 15 -23.25 46.28 -39.08
C ALA A 15 -23.19 47.75 -38.61
N GLY A 16 -21.99 48.29 -38.37
CA GLY A 16 -21.80 49.70 -38.00
C GLY A 16 -22.17 50.68 -39.12
N ALA A 17 -21.90 50.34 -40.38
CA ALA A 17 -22.24 51.17 -41.53
C ALA A 17 -23.76 51.21 -41.81
N GLY A 18 -24.46 50.08 -41.61
CA GLY A 18 -25.93 50.01 -41.79
C GLY A 18 -26.69 50.84 -40.76
N TYR A 19 -26.23 50.85 -39.50
CA TYR A 19 -26.85 51.66 -38.45
C TYR A 19 -26.60 53.17 -38.64
N ALA A 20 -25.42 53.56 -39.11
CA ALA A 20 -25.10 54.95 -39.41
C ALA A 20 -25.92 55.51 -40.60
N ALA A 21 -26.23 54.68 -41.61
CA ALA A 21 -27.08 55.06 -42.74
C ALA A 21 -28.56 55.23 -42.35
N TYR A 22 -29.06 54.37 -41.46
CA TYR A 22 -30.42 54.48 -40.90
C TYR A 22 -30.58 55.75 -40.03
N ALA A 23 -29.59 56.07 -39.20
CA ALA A 23 -29.62 57.25 -38.32
C ALA A 23 -29.50 58.60 -39.06
N MET A 24 -29.02 58.61 -40.32
CA MET A 24 -28.88 59.81 -41.14
C MET A 24 -30.01 60.02 -42.17
N GLY A 25 -31.06 59.17 -42.18
CA GLY A 25 -32.30 59.45 -42.91
C GLY A 25 -32.22 59.33 -44.44
N TYR A 26 -31.34 58.49 -44.98
CA TYR A 26 -31.23 58.24 -46.42
C TYR A 26 -31.80 56.87 -46.79
N LEU A 27 -33.09 56.80 -47.15
CA LEU A 27 -33.64 55.81 -48.10
C LEU A 27 -34.93 56.38 -48.77
N PRO A 28 -35.04 56.34 -50.11
CA PRO A 28 -36.01 57.09 -50.90
C PRO A 28 -37.41 56.44 -51.06
N ALA A 29 -38.40 57.30 -51.32
CA ALA A 29 -39.83 57.02 -51.34
C ALA A 29 -40.39 56.58 -52.71
N GLU A 30 -39.90 55.46 -53.27
CA GLU A 30 -40.47 54.90 -54.50
C GLU A 30 -40.67 53.39 -54.43
N LEU A 31 -41.79 52.96 -53.85
CA LEU A 31 -42.47 51.71 -54.22
C LEU A 31 -43.95 51.71 -53.79
N THR A 32 -44.56 52.90 -53.74
CA THR A 32 -46.00 53.09 -53.73
C THR A 32 -46.46 53.53 -55.11
N SER A 33 -47.54 52.93 -55.59
CA SER A 33 -48.33 53.27 -56.80
C SER A 33 -47.95 52.58 -58.12
N VAL A 34 -48.46 51.36 -58.27
CA VAL A 34 -48.99 50.89 -59.55
C VAL A 34 -50.52 50.87 -59.44
N ILE A 35 -51.12 51.97 -59.90
CA ILE A 35 -52.34 52.10 -60.71
C ILE A 35 -53.72 51.83 -60.04
N ALA A 36 -54.41 52.95 -59.78
CA ALA A 36 -55.86 53.15 -59.56
C ALA A 36 -56.68 52.78 -60.82
N ALA A 37 -57.99 52.58 -60.90
CA ALA A 37 -59.21 52.81 -60.11
C ALA A 37 -60.35 52.00 -60.84
N PRO A 38 -61.67 52.12 -60.57
CA PRO A 38 -62.38 52.98 -59.62
C PRO A 38 -63.46 52.26 -58.78
N ALA A 39 -64.05 53.03 -57.87
CA ALA A 39 -65.23 52.70 -57.08
C ALA A 39 -66.52 52.79 -57.93
N GLU A 40 -67.44 51.84 -57.70
CA GLU A 40 -68.87 52.01 -57.93
C GLU A 40 -69.58 52.02 -56.57
N GLN A 41 -70.30 53.10 -56.29
CA GLN A 41 -71.38 53.13 -55.31
C GLN A 41 -72.65 52.67 -56.03
N ASP A 42 -73.40 51.72 -55.46
CA ASP A 42 -74.83 51.97 -55.23
C ASP A 42 -75.50 50.99 -54.26
N THR A 43 -76.06 51.60 -53.21
CA THR A 43 -77.31 51.35 -52.46
C THR A 43 -77.81 49.95 -52.02
N LYS A 44 -78.18 49.94 -50.72
CA LYS A 44 -79.25 49.19 -50.01
C LYS A 44 -79.01 47.71 -49.68
N ALA A 45 -78.84 47.41 -48.39
CA ALA A 45 -79.93 46.92 -47.56
C ALA A 45 -79.47 46.74 -46.11
N GLU A 46 -80.29 47.22 -45.19
CA GLU A 46 -80.27 46.89 -43.78
C GLU A 46 -80.57 45.38 -43.62
N ALA A 47 -79.64 44.64 -43.03
CA ALA A 47 -79.85 43.27 -42.58
C ALA A 47 -79.17 43.10 -41.22
N GLU A 48 -80.02 43.01 -40.21
CA GLU A 48 -79.75 42.53 -38.86
C GLU A 48 -79.01 41.18 -38.93
N VAL A 49 -77.74 41.16 -38.52
CA VAL A 49 -76.98 39.91 -38.40
C VAL A 49 -77.04 39.49 -36.94
N ALA A 50 -77.76 38.39 -36.70
CA ALA A 50 -77.82 37.66 -35.45
C ALA A 50 -76.40 37.37 -34.89
N PRO A 51 -76.24 37.20 -33.56
CA PRO A 51 -74.97 36.74 -33.03
C PRO A 51 -74.69 35.37 -33.65
N VAL A 52 -73.61 35.28 -34.43
CA VAL A 52 -73.05 33.99 -34.82
C VAL A 52 -72.50 33.40 -33.53
N GLU A 53 -73.20 32.39 -33.00
CA GLU A 53 -72.64 31.49 -32.02
C GLU A 53 -71.33 30.96 -32.61
N GLU A 54 -70.21 31.34 -32.01
CA GLU A 54 -68.89 30.85 -32.37
C GLU A 54 -68.87 29.36 -32.03
N VAL A 55 -69.24 28.52 -33.00
CA VAL A 55 -69.03 27.08 -32.92
C VAL A 55 -67.53 26.88 -32.99
N LEU A 56 -66.88 26.92 -31.82
CA LEU A 56 -65.47 26.60 -31.70
C LEU A 56 -65.25 25.22 -32.35
N PRO A 57 -64.29 25.09 -33.29
CA PRO A 57 -64.00 23.80 -33.90
C PRO A 57 -63.62 22.81 -32.79
N ARG A 58 -64.28 21.65 -32.78
CA ARG A 58 -63.85 20.54 -31.92
C ARG A 58 -62.48 20.10 -32.38
N VAL A 59 -61.48 20.29 -31.53
CA VAL A 59 -60.13 19.79 -31.78
C VAL A 59 -60.13 18.31 -31.44
N LEU A 60 -60.06 17.49 -32.49
CA LEU A 60 -59.93 16.04 -32.40
C LEU A 60 -58.51 15.67 -32.81
N ALA A 61 -57.87 14.77 -32.06
CA ALA A 61 -56.55 14.27 -32.38
C ALA A 61 -56.50 12.75 -32.26
N ASP A 62 -55.93 12.09 -33.26
CA ASP A 62 -55.51 10.71 -33.20
C ASP A 62 -54.38 10.54 -32.18
N ALA A 63 -54.50 9.52 -31.34
CA ALA A 63 -53.60 9.26 -30.25
C ALA A 63 -53.32 7.77 -30.07
N LYS A 64 -52.33 7.47 -29.24
CA LYS A 64 -51.94 6.10 -28.89
C LYS A 64 -51.84 5.92 -27.40
N VAL A 65 -52.28 4.75 -26.95
CA VAL A 65 -52.09 4.29 -25.57
C VAL A 65 -50.63 3.91 -25.37
N VAL A 66 -49.97 4.52 -24.40
CA VAL A 66 -48.58 4.22 -24.02
C VAL A 66 -48.45 4.04 -22.51
N PRO A 67 -47.54 3.17 -22.03
CA PRO A 67 -47.29 3.02 -20.59
C PRO A 67 -46.63 4.28 -20.01
N VAL A 68 -46.83 4.54 -18.72
CA VAL A 68 -46.20 5.69 -18.03
C VAL A 68 -44.67 5.62 -18.12
N LEU A 69 -44.12 4.41 -18.01
CA LEU A 69 -42.68 4.18 -18.12
C LEU A 69 -42.41 3.05 -19.10
N ARG A 70 -41.52 3.30 -20.05
CA ARG A 70 -41.00 2.28 -20.97
C ARG A 70 -39.49 2.40 -21.10
N SER A 71 -38.82 1.28 -21.28
CA SER A 71 -37.38 1.24 -21.51
C SER A 71 -37.02 0.11 -22.46
N ASP A 72 -36.22 0.44 -23.47
CA ASP A 72 -35.57 -0.53 -24.34
C ASP A 72 -34.27 -0.97 -23.65
N LEU A 73 -34.24 -2.24 -23.24
CA LEU A 73 -33.15 -2.85 -22.50
C LEU A 73 -32.20 -3.51 -23.48
N ALA A 74 -30.92 -3.17 -23.36
CA ALA A 74 -29.84 -3.75 -24.16
C ALA A 74 -28.77 -4.34 -23.25
N MET A 75 -28.07 -5.36 -23.75
CA MET A 75 -26.93 -5.94 -23.07
C MET A 75 -25.75 -4.95 -23.06
N ALA A 76 -25.04 -4.88 -21.93
CA ALA A 76 -23.83 -4.05 -21.83
C ALA A 76 -22.59 -4.73 -22.44
N ALA A 77 -22.61 -6.06 -22.55
CA ALA A 77 -21.55 -6.86 -23.15
C ALA A 77 -22.06 -7.67 -24.36
N SER A 78 -21.17 -7.97 -25.31
CA SER A 78 -21.43 -8.95 -26.37
C SER A 78 -21.25 -10.36 -25.83
N GLY A 79 -22.08 -11.29 -26.25
CA GLY A 79 -21.92 -12.69 -25.89
C GLY A 79 -23.02 -13.58 -26.46
N LEU A 80 -22.89 -14.88 -26.20
CA LEU A 80 -23.91 -15.85 -26.52
C LEU A 80 -24.93 -15.88 -25.38
N VAL A 81 -26.23 -15.86 -25.68
CA VAL A 81 -27.28 -16.03 -24.68
C VAL A 81 -27.26 -17.47 -24.16
N GLN A 82 -27.01 -17.62 -22.87
CA GLN A 82 -26.98 -18.92 -22.19
C GLN A 82 -28.37 -19.28 -21.65
N GLU A 83 -29.03 -18.32 -21.00
CA GLU A 83 -30.32 -18.53 -20.35
C GLU A 83 -31.24 -17.31 -20.57
N VAL A 84 -32.52 -17.60 -20.80
CA VAL A 84 -33.59 -16.61 -20.88
C VAL A 84 -34.62 -16.98 -19.81
N MET A 85 -34.82 -16.10 -18.84
CA MET A 85 -35.58 -16.37 -17.61
C MET A 85 -37.04 -15.91 -17.67
N VAL A 86 -37.39 -15.13 -18.69
CA VAL A 86 -38.70 -14.49 -18.86
C VAL A 86 -39.23 -14.70 -20.26
N LYS A 87 -40.53 -14.47 -20.45
CA LYS A 87 -41.21 -14.49 -21.74
C LYS A 87 -41.96 -13.18 -21.96
N GLU A 88 -42.32 -12.93 -23.21
CA GLU A 88 -43.22 -11.82 -23.54
C GLU A 88 -44.56 -11.97 -22.79
N GLY A 89 -45.01 -10.88 -22.18
CA GLY A 89 -46.18 -10.82 -21.32
C GLY A 89 -45.91 -11.13 -19.84
N ASP A 90 -44.72 -11.61 -19.47
CA ASP A 90 -44.40 -11.87 -18.06
C ASP A 90 -44.24 -10.57 -17.28
N ARG A 91 -44.74 -10.58 -16.04
CA ARG A 91 -44.55 -9.49 -15.08
C ARG A 91 -43.27 -9.74 -14.29
N VAL A 92 -42.41 -8.73 -14.22
CA VAL A 92 -41.11 -8.77 -13.55
C VAL A 92 -40.99 -7.63 -12.54
N GLU A 93 -40.21 -7.85 -11.49
CA GLU A 93 -39.86 -6.84 -10.49
C GLU A 93 -38.52 -6.16 -10.82
N ALA A 94 -38.30 -4.98 -10.23
CA ALA A 94 -37.03 -4.29 -10.36
C ALA A 94 -35.87 -5.15 -9.85
N GLY A 95 -34.87 -5.39 -10.70
CA GLY A 95 -33.68 -6.20 -10.40
C GLY A 95 -33.76 -7.65 -10.89
N ASP A 96 -34.93 -8.11 -11.34
CA ASP A 96 -35.09 -9.48 -11.86
C ASP A 96 -34.19 -9.74 -13.05
N LEU A 97 -33.58 -10.94 -13.07
CA LEU A 97 -32.75 -11.40 -14.17
C LEU A 97 -33.63 -11.80 -15.34
N LEU A 98 -33.44 -11.16 -16.49
CA LEU A 98 -34.23 -11.40 -17.70
C LEU A 98 -33.47 -12.32 -18.65
N VAL A 99 -32.22 -11.98 -18.93
CA VAL A 99 -31.34 -12.68 -19.87
C VAL A 99 -29.95 -12.79 -19.26
N LYS A 100 -29.32 -13.95 -19.44
CA LYS A 100 -27.94 -14.21 -19.01
C LYS A 100 -27.11 -14.71 -20.20
N LEU A 101 -25.95 -14.10 -20.37
CA LEU A 101 -24.95 -14.51 -21.36
C LEU A 101 -24.01 -15.58 -20.79
N ASP A 102 -23.29 -16.29 -21.66
CA ASP A 102 -22.19 -17.16 -21.24
C ASP A 102 -21.13 -16.33 -20.48
N ASP A 103 -21.00 -16.63 -19.19
CA ASP A 103 -20.18 -15.89 -18.24
C ASP A 103 -18.93 -16.67 -17.79
N ALA A 104 -18.61 -17.79 -18.44
CA ALA A 104 -17.53 -18.68 -18.01
C ALA A 104 -16.17 -17.96 -17.92
N GLN A 105 -15.86 -17.11 -18.92
CA GLN A 105 -14.62 -16.34 -18.92
C GLN A 105 -14.61 -15.27 -17.82
N GLN A 106 -15.75 -14.61 -17.56
CA GLN A 106 -15.88 -13.58 -16.54
C GLN A 106 -15.76 -14.18 -15.14
N ARG A 107 -16.33 -15.38 -14.90
CA ARG A 107 -16.16 -16.11 -13.63
C ARG A 107 -14.70 -16.48 -13.39
N VAL A 108 -13.98 -16.92 -14.42
CA VAL A 108 -12.53 -17.19 -14.33
C VAL A 108 -11.76 -15.91 -14.02
N ALA A 109 -12.11 -14.79 -14.66
CA ALA A 109 -11.48 -13.49 -14.38
C ALA A 109 -11.71 -13.03 -12.92
N VAL A 110 -12.93 -13.21 -12.39
CA VAL A 110 -13.24 -12.93 -10.98
C VAL A 110 -12.41 -13.82 -10.05
N ALA A 111 -12.36 -15.13 -10.31
CA ALA A 111 -11.56 -16.05 -9.50
C ALA A 111 -10.07 -15.69 -9.50
N GLN A 112 -9.51 -15.32 -10.66
CA GLN A 112 -8.12 -14.89 -10.78
C GLN A 112 -7.85 -13.57 -10.02
N ALA A 113 -8.77 -12.61 -10.10
CA ALA A 113 -8.65 -11.35 -9.39
C ALA A 113 -8.77 -11.53 -7.86
N GLN A 114 -9.67 -12.41 -7.39
CA GLN A 114 -9.77 -12.80 -5.98
C GLN A 114 -8.49 -13.44 -5.47
N ALA A 115 -7.89 -14.37 -6.24
CA ALA A 115 -6.62 -15.00 -5.87
C ALA A 115 -5.48 -13.97 -5.79
N ASN A 116 -5.43 -13.01 -6.71
CA ASN A 116 -4.44 -11.93 -6.69
C ASN A 116 -4.62 -11.01 -5.47
N LEU A 117 -5.87 -10.67 -5.11
CA LEU A 117 -6.17 -9.90 -3.90
C LEU A 117 -5.73 -10.65 -2.64
N ALA A 118 -6.08 -11.93 -2.52
CA ALA A 118 -5.67 -12.76 -1.39
C ALA A 118 -4.15 -12.83 -1.24
N ARG A 119 -3.41 -12.95 -2.36
CA ARG A 119 -1.93 -12.90 -2.36
C ARG A 119 -1.40 -11.54 -1.89
N ALA A 120 -1.98 -10.44 -2.36
CA ALA A 120 -1.56 -9.09 -1.97
C ALA A 120 -1.81 -8.85 -0.47
N GLN A 121 -2.96 -9.29 0.06
CA GLN A 121 -3.29 -9.23 1.48
C GLN A 121 -2.32 -10.06 2.32
N ALA A 122 -2.04 -11.31 1.92
CA ALA A 122 -1.08 -12.15 2.61
C ALA A 122 0.34 -11.55 2.62
N ASN A 123 0.73 -10.84 1.55
CA ASN A 123 2.00 -10.13 1.51
C ASN A 123 2.01 -8.92 2.46
N LEU A 124 0.93 -8.13 2.49
CA LEU A 124 0.78 -7.03 3.45
C LEU A 124 0.82 -7.52 4.90
N ASP A 125 0.13 -8.62 5.20
CA ASP A 125 0.12 -9.21 6.53
C ASP A 125 1.50 -9.72 6.93
N LYS A 126 2.23 -10.35 5.99
CA LYS A 126 3.63 -10.77 6.20
C LYS A 126 4.55 -9.59 6.49
N ILE A 127 4.38 -8.47 5.78
CA ILE A 127 5.17 -7.25 5.98
C ILE A 127 4.82 -6.63 7.35
N LYS A 128 3.53 -6.54 7.70
CA LYS A 128 3.05 -6.01 8.99
C LYS A 128 3.46 -6.87 10.19
N ALA A 129 3.52 -8.18 10.02
CA ALA A 129 3.98 -9.10 11.06
C ALA A 129 5.48 -8.92 11.40
N GLY A 130 6.26 -8.31 10.49
CA GLY A 130 7.66 -7.95 10.74
C GLY A 130 8.56 -9.17 10.95
N ALA A 131 9.62 -8.98 11.74
CA ALA A 131 10.55 -10.06 12.09
C ALA A 131 9.84 -11.12 12.95
N ARG A 132 10.14 -12.39 12.68
CA ARG A 132 9.63 -13.50 13.48
C ARG A 132 10.16 -13.44 14.92
N VAL A 133 9.35 -13.87 15.88
CA VAL A 133 9.72 -13.89 17.31
C VAL A 133 11.00 -14.70 17.54
N GLU A 134 11.20 -15.79 16.79
CA GLU A 134 12.42 -16.60 16.87
C GLU A 134 13.67 -15.83 16.43
N ASN A 135 13.56 -14.97 15.41
CA ASN A 135 14.68 -14.14 14.95
C ASN A 135 15.01 -13.05 15.97
N ILE A 136 13.99 -12.44 16.58
CA ILE A 136 14.16 -11.45 17.64
C ILE A 136 14.85 -12.11 18.85
N ALA A 137 14.43 -13.31 19.24
CA ALA A 137 15.06 -14.06 20.33
C ALA A 137 16.53 -14.38 20.06
N VAL A 138 16.88 -14.78 18.83
CA VAL A 138 18.28 -15.00 18.42
C VAL A 138 19.11 -13.72 18.50
N ALA A 139 18.58 -12.60 18.00
CA ALA A 139 19.27 -11.30 18.09
C ALA A 139 19.43 -10.83 19.53
N GLN A 140 18.42 -11.03 20.38
CA GLN A 140 18.49 -10.69 21.80
C GLN A 140 19.53 -11.56 22.53
N ALA A 141 19.59 -12.86 22.25
CA ALA A 141 20.63 -13.74 22.77
C ALA A 141 22.04 -13.32 22.31
N ALA A 142 22.17 -12.77 21.10
CA ALA A 142 23.44 -12.23 20.61
C ALA A 142 23.85 -10.96 21.38
N VAL A 143 22.90 -10.06 21.70
CA VAL A 143 23.14 -8.90 22.57
C VAL A 143 23.60 -9.35 23.95
N GLU A 144 22.91 -10.31 24.55
CA GLU A 144 23.26 -10.85 25.88
C GLU A 144 24.67 -11.49 25.87
N ALA A 145 25.00 -12.27 24.84
CA ALA A 145 26.32 -12.87 24.71
C ALA A 145 27.43 -11.81 24.54
N ALA A 146 27.19 -10.78 23.72
CA ALA A 146 28.13 -9.68 23.53
C ALA A 146 28.33 -8.88 24.83
N GLN A 147 27.24 -8.60 25.55
CA GLN A 147 27.28 -7.89 26.84
C GLN A 147 28.05 -8.71 27.88
N ALA A 148 27.79 -10.01 27.98
CA ALA A 148 28.52 -10.90 28.88
C ALA A 148 30.03 -10.95 28.57
N ASN A 149 30.42 -10.82 27.30
CA ASN A 149 31.83 -10.73 26.92
C ASN A 149 32.45 -9.39 27.33
N TYR A 150 31.74 -8.28 27.09
CA TYR A 150 32.16 -6.96 27.55
C TYR A 150 32.34 -6.91 29.07
N ASP A 151 31.37 -7.44 29.82
CA ASP A 151 31.41 -7.46 31.29
C ASP A 151 32.58 -8.30 31.83
N LYS A 152 32.93 -9.41 31.16
CA LYS A 152 34.13 -10.19 31.51
C LYS A 152 35.40 -9.36 31.35
N LEU A 153 35.53 -8.58 30.26
CA LEU A 153 36.68 -7.72 30.01
C LEU A 153 36.75 -6.56 31.00
N VAL A 154 35.62 -5.92 31.32
CA VAL A 154 35.53 -4.87 32.35
C VAL A 154 36.01 -5.41 33.71
N ASN A 155 35.53 -6.59 34.11
CA ASN A 155 35.96 -7.21 35.36
C ASN A 155 37.44 -7.62 35.33
N ALA A 156 37.95 -8.06 34.17
CA ALA A 156 39.36 -8.39 34.00
C ALA A 156 40.26 -7.15 34.02
N ALA A 157 39.78 -5.99 33.55
CA ALA A 157 40.46 -4.71 33.59
C ALA A 157 40.33 -3.97 34.94
N ALA A 158 39.71 -4.60 35.95
CA ALA A 158 39.52 -3.99 37.26
C ALA A 158 40.86 -3.51 37.85
N PRO A 159 40.89 -2.38 38.59
CA PRO A 159 42.13 -1.83 39.16
C PRO A 159 42.93 -2.82 40.00
N GLY A 160 42.25 -3.79 40.64
CA GLY A 160 42.90 -4.87 41.39
C GLY A 160 43.79 -5.77 40.51
N ASN A 161 43.41 -6.05 39.28
CA ASN A 161 44.18 -6.88 38.36
C ASN A 161 45.41 -6.13 37.84
N VAL A 162 45.24 -4.84 37.51
CA VAL A 162 46.37 -3.95 37.18
C VAL A 162 47.37 -3.90 38.34
N ALA A 163 46.88 -3.72 39.57
CA ALA A 163 47.72 -3.69 40.76
C ALA A 163 48.42 -5.04 41.00
N SER A 164 47.76 -6.17 40.71
CA SER A 164 48.38 -7.49 40.83
C SER A 164 49.50 -7.72 39.82
N ALA A 165 49.32 -7.26 38.57
CA ALA A 165 50.34 -7.31 37.53
C ALA A 165 51.52 -6.38 37.87
N GLN A 166 51.24 -5.18 38.39
CA GLN A 166 52.26 -4.25 38.87
C GLN A 166 53.07 -4.87 40.02
N ALA A 167 52.40 -5.51 40.98
CA ALA A 167 53.04 -6.20 42.10
C ALA A 167 53.91 -7.38 41.63
N ALA A 168 53.50 -8.12 40.59
CA ALA A 168 54.29 -9.18 39.98
C ALA A 168 55.58 -8.63 39.36
N VAL A 169 55.52 -7.49 38.66
CA VAL A 169 56.70 -6.79 38.13
C VAL A 169 57.63 -6.36 39.26
N SER A 170 57.11 -5.70 40.30
CA SER A 170 57.92 -5.27 41.45
C SER A 170 58.59 -6.45 42.16
N LYS A 171 57.88 -7.58 42.33
CA LYS A 171 58.43 -8.80 42.90
C LYS A 171 59.54 -9.40 42.03
N ALA A 172 59.33 -9.48 40.72
CA ALA A 172 60.34 -10.00 39.79
C ALA A 172 61.59 -9.11 39.74
N GLN A 173 61.42 -7.79 39.80
CA GLN A 173 62.52 -6.82 39.86
C GLN A 173 63.32 -6.94 41.16
N ALA A 174 62.65 -7.08 42.31
CA ALA A 174 63.31 -7.29 43.58
C ALA A 174 64.17 -8.57 43.56
N GLU A 175 63.65 -9.65 42.98
CA GLU A 175 64.38 -10.92 42.83
C GLU A 175 65.57 -10.78 41.88
N TYR A 176 65.40 -10.11 40.73
CA TYR A 176 66.50 -9.82 39.81
C TYR A 176 67.60 -9.00 40.49
N SER A 177 67.23 -7.95 41.23
CA SER A 177 68.19 -7.14 41.99
C SER A 177 68.92 -7.98 43.04
N ARG A 178 68.23 -8.88 43.74
CA ARG A 178 68.85 -9.80 44.71
C ARG A 178 69.86 -10.76 44.07
N VAL A 179 69.53 -11.30 42.90
CA VAL A 179 70.41 -12.22 42.14
C VAL A 179 71.65 -11.48 41.60
N VAL A 180 71.48 -10.25 41.09
CA VAL A 180 72.57 -9.43 40.54
C VAL A 180 73.49 -8.86 41.63
N GLN A 181 72.95 -8.48 42.80
CA GLN A 181 73.75 -7.97 43.91
C GLN A 181 74.70 -9.02 44.51
N GLY A 182 74.48 -10.31 44.19
CA GLY A 182 75.34 -11.39 44.66
C GLY A 182 75.12 -11.72 46.15
N PRO A 183 75.98 -12.56 46.73
CA PRO A 183 75.87 -12.95 48.13
C PRO A 183 76.10 -11.75 49.04
N SER A 184 75.32 -11.67 50.12
CA SER A 184 75.49 -10.62 51.12
C SER A 184 76.88 -10.71 51.78
N GLU A 185 77.38 -9.58 52.28
CA GLU A 185 78.63 -9.56 53.06
C GLU A 185 78.57 -10.54 54.23
N GLU A 186 77.42 -10.71 54.88
CA GLU A 186 77.20 -11.68 55.96
C GLU A 186 77.40 -13.13 55.47
N THR A 187 76.88 -13.47 54.29
CA THR A 187 77.08 -14.79 53.67
C THR A 187 78.56 -15.03 53.36
N ILE A 188 79.25 -14.03 52.84
CA ILE A 188 80.70 -14.10 52.55
C ILE A 188 81.51 -14.28 53.84
N ILE A 189 81.20 -13.51 54.88
CA ILE A 189 81.87 -13.56 56.18
C ILE A 189 81.67 -14.94 56.82
N SER A 190 80.44 -15.46 56.83
CA SER A 190 80.16 -16.79 57.38
C SER A 190 80.84 -17.92 56.60
N ALA A 191 80.87 -17.86 55.27
CA ALA A 191 81.57 -18.83 54.43
C ALA A 191 83.09 -18.79 54.67
N ARG A 192 83.68 -17.58 54.77
CA ARG A 192 85.09 -17.41 55.12
C ARG A 192 85.41 -17.94 56.50
N ALA A 193 84.58 -17.65 57.50
CA ALA A 193 84.77 -18.13 58.87
C ALA A 193 84.72 -19.66 58.96
N ASN A 194 83.82 -20.30 58.20
CA ASN A 194 83.74 -21.76 58.11
C ASN A 194 84.98 -22.37 57.45
N LEU A 195 85.49 -21.76 56.38
CA LEU A 195 86.73 -22.18 55.73
C LEU A 195 87.93 -22.08 56.67
N GLU A 196 88.06 -20.95 57.37
CA GLU A 196 89.16 -20.74 58.32
C GLU A 196 89.08 -21.73 59.50
N SER A 197 87.87 -22.01 60.00
CA SER A 197 87.65 -23.02 61.04
C SER A 197 88.03 -24.43 60.56
N ALA A 198 87.61 -24.82 59.35
CA ALA A 198 87.97 -26.12 58.77
C ALA A 198 89.47 -26.25 58.51
N LYS A 199 90.13 -25.15 58.12
CA LYS A 199 91.59 -25.09 57.95
C LYS A 199 92.33 -25.29 59.27
N ALA A 200 91.90 -24.62 60.33
CA ALA A 200 92.47 -24.79 61.67
C ALA A 200 92.35 -26.24 62.17
N GLN A 201 91.22 -26.90 61.91
CA GLN A 201 91.01 -28.31 62.24
C GLN A 201 91.94 -29.24 61.44
N LEU A 202 92.14 -28.96 60.15
CA LEU A 202 93.09 -29.69 59.31
C LEU A 202 94.53 -29.53 59.80
N ASP A 203 94.95 -28.31 60.14
CA ASP A 203 96.29 -28.05 60.65
C ASP A 203 96.54 -28.79 61.97
N GLN A 204 95.55 -28.80 62.87
CA GLN A 204 95.60 -29.57 64.11
C GLN A 204 95.73 -31.09 63.85
N ALA A 205 94.91 -31.63 62.96
CA ALA A 205 94.93 -33.05 62.59
C ALA A 205 96.26 -33.43 61.91
N ARG A 206 96.80 -32.55 61.07
CA ARG A 206 98.09 -32.74 60.39
C ARG A 206 99.26 -32.72 61.36
N SER A 207 99.28 -31.81 62.33
CA SER A 207 100.29 -31.80 63.39
C SER A 207 100.21 -33.03 64.28
N ALA A 208 99.01 -33.59 64.51
CA ALA A 208 98.86 -34.88 65.19
C ALA A 208 99.43 -36.05 64.35
N TYR A 209 99.10 -36.12 63.07
CA TYR A 209 99.61 -37.15 62.15
C TYR A 209 101.14 -37.09 61.97
N ASN A 210 101.71 -35.88 61.82
CA ASN A 210 103.15 -35.70 61.66
C ASN A 210 103.97 -36.28 62.82
N ARG A 211 103.42 -36.34 64.04
CA ARG A 211 104.09 -36.94 65.20
C ARG A 211 104.15 -38.47 65.14
N ILE A 212 103.27 -39.11 64.39
CA ILE A 212 103.16 -40.57 64.29
C ILE A 212 103.55 -41.12 62.92
N ARG A 213 103.93 -40.25 61.98
CA ARG A 213 104.13 -40.59 60.55
C ARG A 213 105.18 -41.66 60.30
N ASP A 214 106.23 -41.71 61.12
CA ASP A 214 107.36 -42.63 60.92
C ASP A 214 107.12 -44.02 61.57
N LEU A 215 105.93 -44.26 62.14
CA LEU A 215 105.51 -45.55 62.68
C LEU A 215 104.96 -46.46 61.58
N SER A 216 105.31 -47.74 61.60
CA SER A 216 104.91 -48.73 60.57
C SER A 216 103.40 -49.01 60.50
N ASP A 217 102.64 -48.64 61.55
CA ASP A 217 101.19 -48.81 61.68
C ASP A 217 100.40 -47.49 61.53
N ALA A 218 101.05 -46.38 61.15
CA ALA A 218 100.45 -45.03 61.14
C ALA A 218 99.09 -44.95 60.43
N GLY A 219 98.93 -45.63 59.29
CA GLY A 219 97.69 -45.63 58.50
C GLY A 219 96.47 -46.28 59.17
N MET A 220 96.65 -47.13 60.18
CA MET A 220 95.57 -47.79 60.93
C MET A 220 95.18 -47.04 62.21
N ARG A 221 95.86 -45.93 62.52
CA ARG A 221 95.63 -45.15 63.74
C ARG A 221 94.51 -44.13 63.58
N PRO A 222 93.80 -43.79 64.67
CA PRO A 222 92.69 -42.83 64.62
C PRO A 222 93.10 -41.44 64.10
N GLU A 223 94.37 -41.04 64.25
CA GLU A 223 94.91 -39.77 63.76
C GLU A 223 94.95 -39.69 62.23
N SER A 224 95.12 -40.81 61.52
CA SER A 224 95.07 -40.87 60.05
C SER A 224 93.65 -40.65 59.52
N LEU A 225 92.67 -41.29 60.16
CA LEU A 225 91.26 -41.07 59.84
C LEU A 225 90.83 -39.64 60.17
N ALA A 226 91.28 -39.09 61.30
CA ALA A 226 91.02 -37.70 61.68
C ALA A 226 91.62 -36.71 60.68
N MET A 227 92.83 -36.96 60.17
CA MET A 227 93.44 -36.15 59.11
C MET A 227 92.60 -36.22 57.82
N GLN A 228 92.21 -37.42 57.39
CA GLN A 228 91.37 -37.59 56.20
C GLN A 228 90.01 -36.87 56.32
N GLN A 229 89.35 -37.00 57.48
CA GLN A 229 88.07 -36.32 57.75
C GLN A 229 88.22 -34.79 57.73
N ALA A 230 89.30 -34.26 58.32
CA ALA A 230 89.57 -32.83 58.32
C ALA A 230 89.91 -32.30 56.91
N THR A 231 90.58 -33.09 56.07
CA THR A 231 90.82 -32.74 54.65
C THR A 231 89.51 -32.65 53.88
N ILE A 232 88.62 -33.63 54.00
CA ILE A 232 87.29 -33.61 53.35
C ILE A 232 86.48 -32.40 53.84
N ALA A 233 86.53 -32.09 55.14
CA ALA A 233 85.84 -30.94 55.71
C ALA A 233 86.37 -29.61 55.17
N TYR A 234 87.70 -29.48 55.04
CA TYR A 234 88.33 -28.31 54.44
C TYR A 234 87.98 -28.17 52.95
N GLU A 235 88.06 -29.25 52.17
CA GLU A 235 87.70 -29.24 50.74
C GLU A 235 86.22 -28.89 50.54
N ALA A 236 85.33 -29.42 51.37
CA ALA A 236 83.91 -29.08 51.34
C ALA A 236 83.65 -27.62 51.74
N ALA A 237 84.38 -27.08 52.73
CA ALA A 237 84.29 -25.68 53.13
C ALA A 237 84.87 -24.75 52.05
N GLN A 238 85.93 -25.17 51.36
CA GLN A 238 86.52 -24.44 50.24
C GLN A 238 85.55 -24.39 49.06
N ALA A 239 84.96 -25.52 48.67
CA ALA A 239 83.94 -25.55 47.61
C ALA A 239 82.75 -24.64 47.93
N ARG A 240 82.29 -24.61 49.20
CA ARG A 240 81.21 -23.70 49.63
C ARG A 240 81.61 -22.22 49.57
N TYR A 241 82.86 -21.89 49.93
CA TYR A 241 83.35 -20.52 49.82
C TYR A 241 83.50 -20.10 48.35
N ASP A 242 84.01 -21.00 47.50
CA ASP A 242 84.16 -20.78 46.06
C ASP A 242 82.80 -20.62 45.38
N ASP A 243 81.78 -21.40 45.74
CA ASP A 243 80.40 -21.25 45.27
C ASP A 243 79.80 -19.89 45.68
N VAL A 244 80.02 -19.46 46.93
CA VAL A 244 79.60 -18.12 47.39
C VAL A 244 80.36 -17.02 46.64
N MET A 245 81.65 -17.18 46.37
CA MET A 245 82.45 -16.19 45.66
C MET A 245 82.15 -16.11 44.16
N ASN A 246 81.81 -17.23 43.52
CA ASN A 246 81.39 -17.28 42.13
C ASN A 246 80.03 -16.60 41.92
N GLY A 247 79.23 -16.47 42.98
CA GLY A 247 77.97 -15.75 42.97
C GLY A 247 76.93 -16.36 42.02
N ALA A 248 75.95 -15.55 41.61
CA ALA A 248 74.94 -15.99 40.65
C ALA A 248 75.58 -16.18 39.26
N THR A 249 75.25 -17.29 38.60
CA THR A 249 75.76 -17.56 37.27
C THR A 249 75.08 -16.66 36.22
N ALA A 250 75.68 -16.54 35.03
CA ALA A 250 75.04 -15.84 33.92
C ALA A 250 73.66 -16.45 33.55
N ALA A 251 73.47 -17.75 33.78
CA ALA A 251 72.18 -18.42 33.57
C ALA A 251 71.14 -17.99 34.62
N ASP A 252 71.53 -17.83 35.88
CA ASP A 252 70.64 -17.37 36.95
C ASP A 252 70.16 -15.93 36.68
N ILE A 253 71.09 -15.04 36.32
CA ILE A 253 70.77 -13.64 35.96
C ILE A 253 69.86 -13.60 34.73
N ALA A 254 70.12 -14.42 33.71
CA ALA A 254 69.27 -14.51 32.52
C ALA A 254 67.86 -15.02 32.85
N SER A 255 67.72 -16.00 33.75
CA SER A 255 66.42 -16.54 34.19
C SER A 255 65.61 -15.51 34.99
N ALA A 256 66.26 -14.77 35.88
CA ALA A 256 65.63 -13.69 36.64
C ALA A 256 65.23 -12.53 35.70
N GLY A 257 66.08 -12.18 34.75
CA GLY A 257 65.78 -11.16 33.73
C GLY A 257 64.65 -11.59 32.77
N ALA A 258 64.53 -12.88 32.45
CA ALA A 258 63.40 -13.43 31.72
C ALA A 258 62.09 -13.32 32.53
N SER A 259 62.16 -13.57 33.84
CA SER A 259 61.01 -13.43 34.75
C SER A 259 60.50 -11.98 34.83
N VAL A 260 61.41 -10.99 34.87
CA VAL A 260 61.04 -9.57 34.81
C VAL A 260 60.36 -9.23 33.49
N ARG A 261 60.94 -9.66 32.35
CA ARG A 261 60.33 -9.43 31.04
C ARG A 261 58.94 -10.05 30.93
N GLN A 262 58.75 -11.28 31.43
CA GLN A 262 57.45 -11.93 31.41
C GLN A 262 56.41 -11.14 32.22
N ALA A 263 56.77 -10.67 33.42
CA ALA A 263 55.89 -9.84 34.24
C ALA A 263 55.56 -8.49 33.56
N GLN A 264 56.53 -7.88 32.88
CA GLN A 264 56.34 -6.64 32.13
C GLN A 264 55.38 -6.83 30.96
N VAL A 265 55.50 -7.91 30.19
CA VAL A 265 54.56 -8.22 29.10
C VAL A 265 53.14 -8.44 29.65
N GLN A 266 53.00 -9.09 30.81
CA GLN A 266 51.70 -9.25 31.45
C GLN A 266 51.08 -7.93 31.88
N LEU A 267 51.88 -7.02 32.47
CA LEU A 267 51.42 -5.67 32.80
C LEU A 267 51.03 -4.89 31.55
N GLU A 268 51.83 -4.95 30.48
CA GLU A 268 51.56 -4.28 29.22
C GLU A 268 50.27 -4.78 28.56
N THR A 269 50.02 -6.09 28.60
CA THR A 269 48.77 -6.69 28.09
C THR A 269 47.56 -6.12 28.84
N VAL A 270 47.65 -6.01 30.17
CA VAL A 270 46.57 -5.48 31.01
C VAL A 270 46.39 -3.96 30.82
N GLN A 271 47.46 -3.22 30.56
CA GLN A 271 47.41 -1.75 30.39
C GLN A 271 47.01 -1.30 28.99
N ASN A 272 47.60 -1.92 27.95
CA ASN A 272 47.49 -1.47 26.57
C ASN A 272 46.46 -2.26 25.77
N SER A 273 46.39 -3.59 25.95
CA SER A 273 45.47 -4.42 25.16
C SER A 273 44.04 -4.41 25.71
N MET A 274 43.85 -4.29 27.02
CA MET A 274 42.49 -4.31 27.60
C MET A 274 41.60 -3.15 27.16
N PRO A 275 42.06 -1.88 27.11
CA PRO A 275 41.23 -0.80 26.57
C PRO A 275 40.82 -1.02 25.11
N SER A 276 41.72 -1.55 24.28
CA SER A 276 41.38 -1.89 22.89
C SER A 276 40.41 -3.06 22.79
N ASP A 277 40.59 -4.10 23.60
CA ASP A 277 39.71 -5.27 23.61
C ASP A 277 38.30 -4.89 24.10
N MET A 278 38.22 -4.01 25.10
CA MET A 278 36.95 -3.44 25.58
C MET A 278 36.26 -2.61 24.51
N ALA A 279 36.99 -1.77 23.77
CA ALA A 279 36.41 -0.98 22.68
C ALA A 279 35.86 -1.88 21.55
N VAL A 280 36.56 -2.97 21.22
CA VAL A 280 36.08 -3.97 20.25
C VAL A 280 34.83 -4.69 20.78
N ALA A 281 34.82 -5.09 22.05
CA ALA A 281 33.66 -5.73 22.67
C ALA A 281 32.44 -4.78 22.76
N GLU A 282 32.66 -3.51 23.10
CA GLU A 282 31.61 -2.48 23.10
C GLU A 282 31.05 -2.27 21.69
N ALA A 283 31.91 -2.19 20.68
CA ALA A 283 31.48 -2.11 19.28
C ALA A 283 30.65 -3.33 18.88
N SER A 284 31.01 -4.52 19.35
CA SER A 284 30.22 -5.75 19.14
C SER A 284 28.85 -5.70 19.81
N VAL A 285 28.76 -5.17 21.04
CA VAL A 285 27.46 -4.93 21.73
C VAL A 285 26.60 -3.96 20.93
N ASN A 286 27.18 -2.85 20.48
CA ASN A 286 26.46 -1.83 19.70
C ASN A 286 25.97 -2.38 18.37
N GLN A 287 26.78 -3.22 17.70
CA GLN A 287 26.38 -3.90 16.48
C GLN A 287 25.22 -4.87 16.72
N ALA A 288 25.28 -5.69 17.77
CA ALA A 288 24.20 -6.63 18.10
C ALA A 288 22.89 -5.89 18.46
N LYS A 289 23.00 -4.78 19.20
CA LYS A 289 21.83 -3.93 19.53
C LYS A 289 21.22 -3.30 18.28
N ALA A 290 22.04 -2.75 17.38
CA ALA A 290 21.56 -2.19 16.13
C ALA A 290 20.82 -3.23 15.26
N GLN A 291 21.31 -4.48 15.24
CA GLN A 291 20.63 -5.58 14.55
C GLN A 291 19.29 -5.94 15.21
N LEU A 292 19.22 -5.98 16.54
CA LEU A 292 17.97 -6.19 17.27
C LEU A 292 16.98 -5.05 17.01
N ASP A 293 17.44 -3.81 17.07
CA ASP A 293 16.62 -2.61 16.82
C ASP A 293 16.09 -2.60 15.38
N GLU A 294 16.88 -3.02 14.39
CA GLU A 294 16.42 -3.16 13.00
C GLU A 294 15.32 -4.21 12.87
N LEU A 295 15.42 -5.34 13.58
CA LEU A 295 14.37 -6.37 13.59
C LEU A 295 13.11 -5.90 14.33
N MET A 296 13.26 -5.10 15.39
CA MET A 296 12.15 -4.56 16.20
C MET A 296 11.44 -3.38 15.54
N ALA A 297 12.15 -2.56 14.76
CA ALA A 297 11.59 -1.44 14.01
C ALA A 297 10.52 -1.91 12.98
N GLY A 298 10.53 -3.21 12.64
CA GLY A 298 9.54 -3.81 11.77
C GLY A 298 9.70 -3.38 10.31
N ALA A 299 8.64 -3.54 9.52
CA ALA A 299 8.65 -3.08 8.14
C ALA A 299 8.63 -1.55 8.07
N ARG A 300 9.36 -1.01 7.09
CA ARG A 300 9.39 0.44 6.85
C ARG A 300 8.00 0.92 6.40
N SER A 301 7.66 2.16 6.72
CA SER A 301 6.37 2.75 6.33
C SER A 301 6.14 2.73 4.82
N GLU A 302 7.22 2.85 4.05
CA GLU A 302 7.26 2.85 2.60
C GLU A 302 6.91 1.46 2.04
N ASP A 303 7.39 0.40 2.68
CA ASP A 303 7.09 -0.98 2.28
C ASP A 303 5.62 -1.33 2.58
N ILE A 304 5.11 -0.87 3.72
CA ILE A 304 3.69 -1.01 4.08
C ILE A 304 2.82 -0.25 3.07
N ALA A 305 3.16 1.01 2.76
CA ALA A 305 2.41 1.82 1.82
C ALA A 305 2.41 1.21 0.40
N ALA A 306 3.54 0.65 -0.05
CA ALA A 306 3.61 -0.06 -1.32
C ALA A 306 2.71 -1.31 -1.34
N ALA A 307 2.74 -2.11 -0.27
CA ALA A 307 1.88 -3.30 -0.17
C ALA A 307 0.38 -2.95 -0.04
N GLU A 308 0.04 -1.85 0.63
CA GLU A 308 -1.34 -1.33 0.66
C GLU A 308 -1.80 -0.86 -0.71
N ALA A 309 -0.91 -0.22 -1.49
CA ALA A 309 -1.19 0.14 -2.88
C ALA A 309 -1.41 -1.11 -3.77
N ASP A 310 -0.65 -2.18 -3.56
CA ASP A 310 -0.87 -3.46 -4.25
C ASP A 310 -2.24 -4.08 -3.92
N VAL A 311 -2.66 -4.04 -2.65
CA VAL A 311 -4.00 -4.48 -2.24
C VAL A 311 -5.08 -3.62 -2.89
N ALA A 312 -4.90 -2.29 -2.94
CA ALA A 312 -5.83 -1.38 -3.61
C ALA A 312 -5.93 -1.68 -5.11
N ALA A 313 -4.80 -1.91 -5.80
CA ALA A 313 -4.76 -2.27 -7.20
C ALA A 313 -5.45 -3.63 -7.47
N ALA A 314 -5.20 -4.64 -6.63
CA ALA A 314 -5.87 -5.94 -6.75
C ALA A 314 -7.37 -5.86 -6.47
N THR A 315 -7.79 -4.99 -5.54
CA THR A 315 -9.20 -4.72 -5.24
C THR A 315 -9.88 -4.07 -6.45
N ALA A 316 -9.25 -3.08 -7.08
CA ALA A 316 -9.77 -2.44 -8.29
C ALA A 316 -9.89 -3.45 -9.45
N ALA A 317 -8.91 -4.33 -9.62
CA ALA A 317 -8.98 -5.40 -10.62
C ALA A 317 -10.14 -6.38 -10.35
N LEU A 318 -10.40 -6.72 -9.08
CA LEU A 318 -11.55 -7.54 -8.70
C LEU A 318 -12.87 -6.82 -9.01
N GLN A 319 -12.98 -5.53 -8.67
CA GLN A 319 -14.17 -4.73 -9.00
C GLN A 319 -14.41 -4.68 -10.52
N GLN A 320 -13.36 -4.50 -11.33
CA GLN A 320 -13.47 -4.53 -12.78
C GLN A 320 -13.97 -5.90 -13.28
N ALA A 321 -13.43 -7.00 -12.75
CA ALA A 321 -13.88 -8.34 -13.11
C ALA A 321 -15.35 -8.60 -12.73
N LEU A 322 -15.77 -8.12 -11.55
CA LEU A 322 -17.17 -8.21 -11.08
C LEU A 322 -18.12 -7.38 -11.95
N VAL A 323 -17.71 -6.19 -12.38
CA VAL A 323 -18.49 -5.39 -13.34
C VAL A 323 -18.59 -6.11 -14.69
N GLY A 324 -17.49 -6.71 -15.16
CA GLY A 324 -17.50 -7.54 -16.36
C GLY A 324 -18.50 -8.69 -16.26
N LEU A 325 -18.53 -9.38 -15.11
CA LEU A 325 -19.50 -10.44 -14.82
C LEU A 325 -20.93 -9.89 -14.78
N ARG A 326 -21.19 -8.79 -14.08
CA ARG A 326 -22.52 -8.16 -14.02
C ARG A 326 -23.03 -7.76 -15.41
N ASN A 327 -22.14 -7.32 -16.30
CA ASN A 327 -22.51 -6.93 -17.66
C ASN A 327 -22.93 -8.13 -18.56
N THR A 328 -22.77 -9.37 -18.09
CA THR A 328 -23.32 -10.58 -18.72
C THR A 328 -24.78 -10.84 -18.34
N GLU A 329 -25.33 -10.05 -17.43
CA GLU A 329 -26.72 -10.16 -16.97
C GLU A 329 -27.53 -8.94 -17.39
N LEU A 330 -28.69 -9.17 -18.01
CA LEU A 330 -29.69 -8.14 -18.24
C LEU A 330 -30.74 -8.21 -17.12
N ARG A 331 -30.88 -7.12 -16.38
CA ARG A 331 -31.84 -7.02 -15.27
C ARG A 331 -32.87 -5.93 -15.51
N ALA A 332 -34.08 -6.13 -15.00
CA ALA A 332 -35.16 -5.16 -15.09
C ALA A 332 -34.82 -3.89 -14.28
N PRO A 333 -34.85 -2.68 -14.88
CA PRO A 333 -34.58 -1.44 -14.15
C PRO A 333 -35.73 -0.98 -13.24
N PHE A 334 -36.96 -1.44 -13.48
CA PHE A 334 -38.15 -1.15 -12.69
C PHE A 334 -39.14 -2.31 -12.80
N THR A 335 -40.18 -2.31 -11.96
CA THR A 335 -41.25 -3.33 -12.02
C THR A 335 -42.18 -3.07 -13.20
N GLY A 336 -42.44 -4.08 -14.03
CA GLY A 336 -43.23 -3.92 -15.25
C GLY A 336 -43.57 -5.24 -15.94
N VAL A 337 -44.02 -5.14 -17.19
CA VAL A 337 -44.32 -6.28 -18.06
C VAL A 337 -43.37 -6.26 -19.25
N VAL A 338 -42.83 -7.42 -19.60
CA VAL A 338 -41.96 -7.61 -20.77
C VAL A 338 -42.81 -7.54 -22.03
N ALA A 339 -42.72 -6.44 -22.78
CA ALA A 339 -43.52 -6.20 -23.98
C ALA A 339 -42.97 -6.93 -25.20
N THR A 340 -41.64 -6.94 -25.36
CA THR A 340 -40.96 -7.70 -26.43
C THR A 340 -39.68 -8.32 -25.87
N LEU A 341 -39.30 -9.48 -26.42
CA LEU A 341 -38.09 -10.19 -26.07
C LEU A 341 -37.39 -10.71 -27.33
N ASN A 342 -36.36 -9.98 -27.75
CA ASN A 342 -35.54 -10.26 -28.92
C ASN A 342 -34.24 -10.99 -28.52
N ALA A 343 -34.36 -12.03 -27.70
CA ALA A 343 -33.24 -12.91 -27.37
C ALA A 343 -33.70 -14.35 -27.21
N ALA A 344 -33.03 -15.25 -27.92
CA ALA A 344 -33.17 -16.69 -27.78
C ALA A 344 -31.89 -17.34 -27.23
N VAL A 345 -32.03 -18.46 -26.53
CA VAL A 345 -30.89 -19.28 -26.09
C VAL A 345 -30.06 -19.71 -27.31
N GLY A 346 -28.74 -19.48 -27.25
CA GLY A 346 -27.81 -19.74 -28.35
C GLY A 346 -27.71 -18.61 -29.38
N GLU A 347 -28.40 -17.48 -29.19
CA GLU A 347 -28.29 -16.32 -30.05
C GLU A 347 -27.12 -15.42 -29.64
N GLN A 348 -26.49 -14.77 -30.62
CA GLN A 348 -25.41 -13.80 -30.39
C GLN A 348 -25.99 -12.41 -30.21
N VAL A 349 -25.76 -11.80 -29.05
CA VAL A 349 -26.15 -10.41 -28.77
C VAL A 349 -24.96 -9.47 -28.89
N SER A 350 -25.25 -8.23 -29.30
CA SER A 350 -24.28 -7.13 -29.42
C SER A 350 -24.65 -5.98 -28.49
N PRO A 351 -23.68 -5.26 -27.92
CA PRO A 351 -23.94 -4.11 -27.06
C PRO A 351 -24.81 -3.06 -27.75
N GLY A 352 -25.81 -2.55 -27.04
CA GLY A 352 -26.72 -1.52 -27.54
C GLY A 352 -27.83 -2.01 -28.48
N ALA A 353 -27.82 -3.28 -28.90
CA ALA A 353 -28.95 -3.86 -29.60
C ALA A 353 -30.12 -4.09 -28.60
N PRO A 354 -31.35 -3.71 -28.94
CA PRO A 354 -32.50 -3.89 -28.05
C PRO A 354 -32.81 -5.38 -27.88
N VAL A 355 -32.65 -5.88 -26.66
CA VAL A 355 -32.86 -7.28 -26.28
C VAL A 355 -34.24 -7.49 -25.66
N ALA A 356 -34.71 -6.57 -24.82
CA ALA A 356 -36.04 -6.65 -24.25
C ALA A 356 -36.65 -5.24 -24.14
N GLN A 357 -37.97 -5.14 -24.27
CA GLN A 357 -38.68 -3.90 -23.99
C GLN A 357 -39.53 -4.09 -22.73
N LEU A 358 -39.33 -3.22 -21.74
CA LEU A 358 -40.04 -3.27 -20.47
C LEU A 358 -40.97 -2.07 -20.34
N ALA A 359 -42.21 -2.32 -19.90
CA ALA A 359 -43.22 -1.29 -19.71
C ALA A 359 -43.90 -1.39 -18.34
N ASP A 360 -44.09 -0.25 -17.69
CA ASP A 360 -44.96 -0.13 -16.54
C ASP A 360 -46.41 0.05 -17.00
N VAL A 361 -47.18 -1.03 -16.93
CA VAL A 361 -48.59 -1.09 -17.33
C VAL A 361 -49.55 -0.83 -16.16
N THR A 362 -49.06 -0.32 -15.02
CA THR A 362 -49.93 0.01 -13.87
C THR A 362 -50.80 1.23 -14.15
N ALA A 363 -50.36 2.10 -15.06
CA ALA A 363 -51.15 3.21 -15.59
C ALA A 363 -50.80 3.46 -17.05
N TRP A 364 -51.80 3.90 -17.81
CA TRP A 364 -51.67 4.30 -19.20
C TRP A 364 -51.67 5.83 -19.33
N GLU A 365 -50.84 6.34 -20.24
CA GLU A 365 -50.91 7.69 -20.79
C GLU A 365 -51.41 7.60 -22.25
N ILE A 366 -52.03 8.67 -22.74
CA ILE A 366 -52.47 8.80 -24.13
C ILE A 366 -51.64 9.90 -24.80
N GLU A 367 -50.90 9.54 -25.84
CA GLU A 367 -50.06 10.48 -26.61
C GLU A 367 -50.69 10.79 -27.96
N THR A 368 -51.02 12.06 -28.22
CA THR A 368 -51.51 12.49 -29.54
C THR A 368 -50.40 12.43 -30.60
N SER A 369 -50.81 12.20 -31.84
CA SER A 369 -49.91 11.90 -32.96
C SER A 369 -50.09 12.80 -34.19
N ASP A 370 -51.18 13.55 -34.28
CA ASP A 370 -51.55 14.36 -35.45
C ASP A 370 -51.98 15.79 -35.10
N LEU A 371 -51.85 16.20 -33.82
CA LEU A 371 -52.25 17.54 -33.39
C LEU A 371 -51.34 18.60 -34.01
N THR A 372 -51.88 19.43 -34.91
CA THR A 372 -51.10 20.40 -35.68
C THR A 372 -50.66 21.61 -34.86
N GLU A 373 -49.72 22.40 -35.39
CA GLU A 373 -49.32 23.69 -34.81
C GLU A 373 -50.51 24.65 -34.63
N LEU A 374 -51.55 24.58 -35.46
CA LEU A 374 -52.73 25.43 -35.34
C LEU A 374 -53.62 24.98 -34.18
N ASP A 375 -53.78 23.66 -34.01
CA ASP A 375 -54.71 23.09 -33.04
C ASP A 375 -54.13 23.06 -31.62
N VAL A 376 -52.82 22.87 -31.48
CA VAL A 376 -52.16 22.82 -30.16
C VAL A 376 -52.25 24.14 -29.39
N VAL A 377 -52.39 25.28 -30.09
CA VAL A 377 -52.55 26.62 -29.46
C VAL A 377 -53.82 26.69 -28.60
N GLY A 378 -54.86 25.96 -28.98
CA GLY A 378 -56.12 25.89 -28.23
C GLY A 378 -56.08 24.95 -27.03
N VAL A 379 -55.03 24.13 -26.89
CA VAL A 379 -54.92 23.13 -25.83
C VAL A 379 -54.14 23.69 -24.65
N THR A 380 -54.72 23.59 -23.44
CA THR A 380 -54.08 24.03 -22.20
C THR A 380 -53.80 22.84 -21.27
N GLU A 381 -52.67 22.89 -20.56
CA GLU A 381 -52.39 21.90 -19.50
C GLU A 381 -53.46 21.99 -18.40
N GLY A 382 -53.93 20.84 -17.93
CA GLY A 382 -55.04 20.73 -16.98
C GLY A 382 -56.43 20.74 -17.63
N ALA A 383 -56.56 20.94 -18.94
CA ALA A 383 -57.85 20.84 -19.63
C ALA A 383 -58.43 19.42 -19.53
N LYS A 384 -59.75 19.33 -19.40
CA LYS A 384 -60.48 18.06 -19.45
C LYS A 384 -60.73 17.69 -20.90
N VAL A 385 -60.58 16.41 -21.21
CA VAL A 385 -60.76 15.86 -22.56
C VAL A 385 -61.59 14.58 -22.48
N GLU A 386 -62.20 14.21 -23.59
CA GLU A 386 -62.89 12.92 -23.73
C GLU A 386 -62.03 11.99 -24.60
N LEU A 387 -61.83 10.77 -24.12
CA LEU A 387 -61.03 9.74 -24.76
C LEU A 387 -61.95 8.64 -25.29
N THR A 388 -61.81 8.32 -26.57
CA THR A 388 -62.46 7.18 -27.21
C THR A 388 -61.41 6.27 -27.84
N PHE A 389 -61.71 4.98 -28.00
CA PHE A 389 -60.75 3.99 -28.46
C PHE A 389 -61.34 3.21 -29.63
N ASP A 390 -60.61 3.12 -30.76
CA ASP A 390 -61.13 2.45 -31.96
C ASP A 390 -61.42 0.98 -31.72
N ALA A 391 -60.58 0.33 -30.91
CA ALA A 391 -60.71 -1.07 -30.56
C ALA A 391 -61.75 -1.34 -29.46
N LEU A 392 -62.20 -0.30 -28.74
CA LEU A 392 -63.16 -0.38 -27.63
C LEU A 392 -64.20 0.75 -27.76
N PRO A 393 -65.13 0.66 -28.74
CA PRO A 393 -66.08 1.73 -29.05
C PRO A 393 -67.11 1.99 -27.93
N ASP A 394 -67.27 1.04 -27.00
CA ASP A 394 -68.10 1.14 -25.80
C ASP A 394 -67.39 1.84 -24.63
N LEU A 395 -66.08 2.07 -24.74
CA LEU A 395 -65.26 2.66 -23.70
C LEU A 395 -65.03 4.14 -23.98
N THR A 396 -65.66 4.99 -23.18
CA THR A 396 -65.41 6.43 -23.15
C THR A 396 -64.84 6.82 -21.79
N LEU A 397 -63.66 7.43 -21.79
CA LEU A 397 -62.97 7.84 -20.56
C LEU A 397 -62.77 9.35 -20.56
N GLY A 398 -63.07 10.01 -19.43
CA GLY A 398 -62.58 11.37 -19.22
C GLY A 398 -61.07 11.35 -19.00
N GLY A 399 -60.35 12.34 -19.51
CA GLY A 399 -58.91 12.51 -19.30
C GLY A 399 -58.57 13.95 -18.94
N THR A 400 -57.34 14.16 -18.48
CA THR A 400 -56.80 15.50 -18.23
C THR A 400 -55.49 15.65 -18.98
N VAL A 401 -55.31 16.79 -19.66
CA VAL A 401 -54.04 17.14 -20.31
C VAL A 401 -52.98 17.30 -19.22
N SER A 402 -52.01 16.38 -19.19
CA SER A 402 -50.93 16.41 -18.22
C SER A 402 -49.80 17.33 -18.65
N ARG A 403 -49.38 17.24 -19.92
CA ARG A 403 -48.27 18.05 -20.46
C ARG A 403 -48.33 18.13 -21.97
N ILE A 404 -47.82 19.23 -22.51
CA ILE A 404 -47.61 19.41 -23.95
C ILE A 404 -46.11 19.32 -24.23
N ARG A 405 -45.67 18.42 -25.12
CA ARG A 405 -44.24 18.33 -25.48
C ARG A 405 -43.85 19.60 -26.23
N PRO A 406 -42.76 20.30 -25.83
CA PRO A 406 -42.40 21.60 -26.41
C PRO A 406 -41.76 21.52 -27.80
N ILE A 407 -41.45 20.31 -28.29
CA ILE A 407 -40.80 20.08 -29.59
C ILE A 407 -41.81 19.40 -30.51
N GLY A 408 -42.16 20.10 -31.59
CA GLY A 408 -42.95 19.54 -32.69
C GLY A 408 -42.14 18.53 -33.51
N GLN A 409 -42.83 17.56 -34.11
CA GLN A 409 -42.25 16.53 -34.96
C GLN A 409 -42.81 16.67 -36.38
N ASP A 410 -41.98 16.41 -37.39
CA ASP A 410 -42.44 16.32 -38.76
C ASP A 410 -43.26 15.04 -38.94
N ASN A 411 -44.51 15.19 -39.35
CA ASN A 411 -45.41 14.10 -39.69
C ASN A 411 -45.92 14.32 -41.10
N ARG A 412 -45.23 13.73 -42.09
CA ARG A 412 -45.57 13.81 -43.52
C ARG A 412 -45.61 15.24 -44.08
N GLY A 413 -44.77 16.15 -43.58
CA GLY A 413 -44.67 17.54 -44.05
C GLY A 413 -45.39 18.56 -43.18
N ASP A 414 -46.19 18.10 -42.20
CA ASP A 414 -46.84 18.96 -41.21
C ASP A 414 -46.12 18.87 -39.85
N THR A 415 -46.02 19.99 -39.14
CA THR A 415 -45.47 20.00 -37.77
C THR A 415 -46.58 19.66 -36.78
N VAL A 416 -46.43 18.53 -36.09
CA VAL A 416 -47.37 18.06 -35.07
C VAL A 416 -46.75 18.06 -33.68
N TYR A 417 -47.57 18.31 -32.66
CA TYR A 417 -47.17 18.35 -31.26
C TYR A 417 -47.80 17.18 -30.50
N THR A 418 -47.00 16.48 -29.70
CA THR A 418 -47.52 15.43 -28.81
C THR A 418 -48.04 16.05 -27.52
N VAL A 419 -49.33 15.93 -27.30
CA VAL A 419 -49.99 16.19 -26.03
C VAL A 419 -50.16 14.89 -25.28
N VAL A 420 -49.79 14.89 -24.00
CA VAL A 420 -49.91 13.74 -23.13
C VAL A 420 -51.13 13.92 -22.23
N VAL A 421 -52.07 12.99 -22.31
CA VAL A 421 -53.29 12.97 -21.53
C VAL A 421 -53.25 11.80 -20.57
N VAL A 422 -53.62 12.06 -19.30
CA VAL A 422 -53.79 11.01 -18.29
C VAL A 422 -55.28 10.67 -18.20
N PRO A 423 -55.69 9.41 -18.45
CA PRO A 423 -57.06 8.96 -18.24
C PRO A 423 -57.48 9.09 -16.77
N GLY A 424 -58.70 9.53 -16.53
CA GLY A 424 -59.28 9.67 -15.18
C GLY A 424 -59.56 8.33 -14.49
N SER A 425 -59.63 7.23 -15.25
CA SER A 425 -59.66 5.86 -14.74
C SER A 425 -58.88 4.94 -15.67
N GLN A 426 -58.29 3.89 -15.11
CA GLN A 426 -57.58 2.86 -15.87
C GLN A 426 -58.53 1.71 -16.22
N ASP A 427 -58.48 1.22 -17.46
CA ASP A 427 -59.22 0.03 -17.92
C ASP A 427 -58.21 -1.06 -18.30
N ASN A 428 -58.39 -2.28 -17.78
CA ASN A 428 -57.50 -3.42 -18.01
C ASN A 428 -57.54 -3.95 -19.45
N ARG A 429 -58.51 -3.53 -20.27
CA ARG A 429 -58.61 -3.88 -21.70
C ARG A 429 -57.71 -3.03 -22.59
N LEU A 430 -57.19 -1.90 -22.08
CA LEU A 430 -56.26 -1.06 -22.83
C LEU A 430 -54.93 -1.80 -23.01
N LEU A 431 -54.40 -1.77 -24.23
CA LEU A 431 -53.12 -2.37 -24.59
C LEU A 431 -52.19 -1.31 -25.18
N TRP A 432 -50.89 -1.52 -25.02
CA TRP A 432 -49.88 -0.63 -25.57
C TRP A 432 -50.01 -0.54 -27.10
N ASN A 433 -49.94 0.68 -27.63
CA ASN A 433 -50.05 1.07 -29.03
C ASN A 433 -51.46 0.93 -29.62
N MET A 434 -52.47 0.69 -28.79
CA MET A 434 -53.87 0.81 -29.20
C MET A 434 -54.17 2.26 -29.63
N THR A 435 -54.94 2.43 -30.71
CA THR A 435 -55.34 3.75 -31.20
C THR A 435 -56.49 4.31 -30.38
N ALA A 436 -56.44 5.61 -30.15
CA ALA A 436 -57.41 6.38 -29.40
C ALA A 436 -57.66 7.70 -30.13
N VAL A 437 -58.81 8.33 -29.87
CA VAL A 437 -59.10 9.69 -30.30
C VAL A 437 -59.34 10.54 -29.06
N VAL A 438 -58.69 11.69 -29.02
CA VAL A 438 -58.83 12.69 -27.95
C VAL A 438 -59.71 13.82 -28.47
N ASP A 439 -60.88 14.02 -27.88
CA ASP A 439 -61.72 15.20 -28.08
C ASP A 439 -61.39 16.23 -26.99
N PHE A 440 -60.72 17.31 -27.39
CA PHE A 440 -60.37 18.43 -26.52
C PHE A 440 -61.57 19.37 -26.27
N GLY A 441 -62.73 19.10 -26.86
CA GLY A 441 -63.94 19.91 -26.86
C GLY A 441 -64.89 19.67 -25.69
N VAL A 442 -64.39 19.53 -24.45
CA VAL A 442 -65.22 19.52 -23.23
C VAL A 442 -65.00 20.83 -22.46
N LYS A 443 -65.98 21.75 -22.51
CA LYS A 443 -66.10 22.86 -21.55
C LYS A 443 -66.77 22.39 -20.27
#